data_AF-A0A2K1IB74-F1
#
_entry.id   AF-A0A2K1IB74-F1
#
_cell.length_a   1.000
_cell.length_b   1.000
_cell.length_c   1.000
_cell.angle_alpha   90.00
_cell.angle_beta   90.00
_cell.angle_gamma   90.00
#
_symmetry.space_group_name_H-M   'P 1'
#
loop_
_entity.id
_entity.type
_entity.pdbx_description
1 polymer ?
#
loop_
_entity_poly.entity_id
_entity_poly.type
_entity_poly.pdbx_seq_one_letter_code
_entity_poly.pdbx_strand_id
1 'polypeptide(L)'
;MGKYYANAWLTISADSAQDSHGGILNKRNVLEIRLCRYPRLLISERDFEDFEEGKVLLPNIGSFTENVDEGILSERGWILQEQVLSRRILHWCRHELY
;
A
#
# COMPACT_ATOMS: atom_id res chain seq x y z
N MET A 1 2.83 20.75 18.52
CA MET A 1 2.50 19.49 17.82
C MET A 1 2.94 18.25 18.58
N GLY A 2 4.22 18.13 18.99
CA GLY A 2 4.73 16.88 19.56
C GLY A 2 3.99 16.25 20.77
N LYS A 3 3.36 17.05 21.63
CA LYS A 3 2.52 16.53 22.73
C LYS A 3 1.28 15.78 22.25
N TYR A 4 0.77 16.07 21.04
CA TYR A 4 -0.36 15.35 20.47
C TYR A 4 0.08 13.96 20.02
N TYR A 5 1.14 13.87 19.22
CA TYR A 5 1.70 12.60 18.75
C TYR A 5 2.21 11.71 19.88
N ALA A 6 2.90 12.29 20.87
CA ALA A 6 3.42 11.53 22.02
C ALA A 6 2.33 10.91 22.91
N ASN A 7 1.17 11.56 23.01
CA ASN A 7 0.05 11.10 23.85
C ASN A 7 -1.08 10.46 23.03
N ALA A 8 -0.95 10.39 21.71
CA ALA A 8 -1.91 9.70 20.86
C ALA A 8 -1.85 8.19 21.16
N TRP A 9 -3.02 7.57 21.30
CA TRP A 9 -3.10 6.12 21.43
C TRP A 9 -2.75 5.42 20.11
N LEU A 10 -3.15 6.04 19.00
CA LEU A 10 -2.91 5.63 17.64
C LEU A 10 -2.85 6.86 16.74
N THR A 11 -1.84 6.93 15.89
CA THR A 11 -1.72 7.91 14.82
C THR A 11 -2.04 7.20 13.50
N ILE A 12 -2.84 7.83 12.64
CA ILE A 12 -3.12 7.30 11.31
C ILE A 12 -2.43 8.23 10.32
N SER A 13 -1.43 7.71 9.60
CA SER A 13 -0.76 8.42 8.52
C SER A 13 -1.52 8.16 7.23
N ALA A 14 -1.83 9.21 6.47
CA ALA A 14 -2.48 9.09 5.17
C ALA A 14 -1.44 9.10 4.05
N ASP A 15 -0.57 8.09 4.00
CA ASP A 15 0.59 8.07 3.10
C ASP A 15 0.20 8.07 1.61
N SER A 16 -1.01 7.62 1.26
CA SER A 16 -1.53 7.73 -0.12
C SER A 16 -2.15 9.09 -0.47
N ALA A 17 -2.14 10.06 0.44
CA ALA A 17 -2.67 11.40 0.23
C ALA A 17 -1.69 12.32 -0.48
N GLN A 18 -2.08 12.74 -1.69
CA GLN A 18 -1.35 13.77 -2.43
C GLN A 18 -1.68 15.18 -1.93
N ASP A 19 -2.89 15.38 -1.37
CA ASP A 19 -3.38 16.67 -0.90
C ASP A 19 -4.30 16.52 0.32
N SER A 20 -4.88 17.62 0.78
CA SER A 20 -5.82 17.64 1.91
C SER A 20 -7.24 17.18 1.56
N HIS A 21 -7.54 16.88 0.29
CA HIS A 21 -8.89 16.54 -0.17
C HIS A 21 -9.11 15.03 -0.29
N GLY A 22 -8.06 14.21 -0.23
CA GLY A 22 -8.18 12.76 -0.41
C GLY A 22 -7.01 11.95 0.16
N GLY A 23 -6.92 10.68 -0.23
CA GLY A 23 -5.78 9.82 0.14
C GLY A 23 -5.94 8.95 1.37
N ILE A 24 -7.11 9.01 2.01
CA ILE A 24 -7.51 8.08 3.07
C ILE A 24 -8.87 7.50 2.69
N LEU A 25 -9.08 6.21 2.95
CA LEU A 25 -10.35 5.51 2.64
C LEU A 25 -10.75 5.51 1.14
N ASN A 26 -9.79 5.66 0.22
CA ASN A 26 -10.04 5.60 -1.22
C ASN A 26 -10.71 4.27 -1.62
N LYS A 27 -11.61 4.30 -2.61
CA LYS A 27 -12.21 3.09 -3.18
C LYS A 27 -11.11 2.24 -3.81
N ARG A 28 -10.83 1.09 -3.21
CA ARG A 28 -9.81 0.15 -3.68
C ARG A 28 -10.37 -0.81 -4.73
N ASN A 29 -9.64 -0.99 -5.82
CA ASN A 29 -9.92 -2.04 -6.78
C ASN A 29 -9.38 -3.37 -6.23
N VAL A 30 -10.27 -4.31 -5.95
CA VAL A 30 -9.90 -5.61 -5.34
C VAL A 30 -8.95 -6.41 -6.24
N LEU A 31 -9.04 -6.22 -7.56
CA LEU A 31 -8.18 -6.89 -8.54
C LEU A 31 -6.74 -6.36 -8.54
N GLU A 32 -6.50 -5.15 -8.03
CA GLU A 32 -5.16 -4.56 -7.89
C GLU A 32 -4.44 -5.04 -6.63
N ILE A 33 -5.11 -5.77 -5.74
CA ILE A 33 -4.58 -6.12 -4.41
C ILE A 33 -4.61 -7.64 -4.18
N ARG A 34 -5.60 -8.34 -4.76
CA ARG A 34 -5.74 -9.78 -4.56
C ARG A 34 -5.04 -10.58 -5.65
N LEU A 35 -4.41 -11.66 -5.22
CA LEU A 35 -4.03 -12.77 -6.08
C LEU A 35 -5.24 -13.24 -6.88
N CYS A 36 -5.13 -13.31 -8.20
CA CYS A 36 -6.15 -13.96 -9.02
C CYS A 36 -5.53 -15.07 -9.86
N ARG A 37 -6.24 -16.19 -9.98
CA ARG A 37 -5.89 -17.27 -10.91
C ARG A 37 -6.62 -17.01 -12.20
N TYR A 38 -5.89 -16.82 -13.28
CA TYR A 38 -6.50 -16.64 -14.58
C TYR A 38 -6.40 -17.95 -15.37
N PRO A 39 -7.53 -18.61 -15.69
CA PRO A 39 -7.53 -19.97 -16.22
C PRO A 39 -6.96 -20.08 -17.63
N ARG A 40 -6.72 -18.97 -18.35
CA ARG A 40 -6.40 -19.01 -19.78
C ARG A 40 -5.47 -17.89 -20.23
N LEU A 41 -4.44 -17.57 -19.44
CA LEU A 41 -3.48 -16.51 -19.79
C LEU A 41 -2.68 -17.01 -20.98
N LEU A 42 -3.03 -16.49 -22.17
CA LEU A 42 -2.51 -16.82 -23.50
C LEU A 42 -1.12 -17.47 -23.42
N ILE A 43 -1.12 -18.79 -23.36
CA ILE A 43 0.07 -19.58 -23.54
C ILE A 43 0.22 -19.70 -25.06
N SER A 44 1.44 -19.54 -25.58
CA SER A 44 1.69 -19.85 -26.99
C SER A 44 1.21 -21.27 -27.25
N GLU A 45 0.73 -21.57 -28.46
CA GLU A 45 0.09 -22.85 -28.82
C GLU A 45 0.99 -24.11 -28.65
N ARG A 46 2.15 -23.99 -28.00
CA ARG A 46 3.13 -25.06 -27.82
C ARG A 46 3.10 -25.77 -26.47
N ASP A 47 2.38 -25.27 -25.46
CA ASP A 47 2.38 -25.86 -24.11
C ASP A 47 1.04 -26.51 -23.72
N PHE A 48 0.32 -27.08 -24.71
CA PHE A 48 -1.04 -27.60 -24.54
C PHE A 48 -1.16 -28.90 -23.70
N GLU A 49 -0.06 -29.52 -23.26
CA GLU A 49 -0.10 -30.83 -22.60
C GLU A 49 -0.12 -30.79 -21.04
N ASP A 50 0.16 -29.65 -20.39
CA ASP A 50 0.26 -29.55 -18.92
C ASP A 50 -0.79 -28.61 -18.28
N PHE A 51 -2.05 -28.68 -18.72
CA PHE A 51 -3.13 -27.77 -18.31
C PHE A 51 -3.88 -28.22 -17.03
N GLU A 52 -3.19 -28.35 -15.89
CA GLU A 52 -3.85 -28.56 -14.59
C GLU A 52 -3.70 -27.37 -13.61
N GLU A 53 -2.70 -26.50 -13.78
CA GLU A 53 -2.51 -25.33 -12.90
C GLU A 53 -2.52 -24.00 -13.67
N GLY A 54 -3.65 -23.28 -13.62
CA GLY A 54 -3.76 -21.93 -14.19
C GLY A 54 -2.75 -20.95 -13.57
N LYS A 55 -2.23 -20.01 -14.38
CA LYS A 55 -1.24 -19.01 -13.93
C LYS A 55 -1.84 -18.08 -12.88
N VAL A 56 -1.09 -17.85 -11.80
CA VAL A 56 -1.41 -16.86 -10.76
C VAL A 56 -0.87 -15.50 -11.18
N LEU A 57 -1.75 -14.50 -11.20
CA LEU A 57 -1.36 -13.10 -11.31
C LEU A 57 -1.13 -12.56 -9.89
N LEU A 58 0.10 -12.13 -9.65
CA LEU A 58 0.47 -11.39 -8.44
C LEU A 58 0.35 -9.89 -8.74
N PRO A 59 -0.46 -9.14 -7.98
CA PRO A 59 -0.46 -7.70 -8.08
C PRO A 59 0.90 -7.15 -7.64
N ASN A 60 1.41 -6.15 -8.38
CA ASN A 60 2.62 -5.45 -7.99
C ASN A 60 2.26 -4.43 -6.90
N ILE A 61 2.39 -4.86 -5.65
CA ILE A 61 2.25 -4.01 -4.47
C ILE A 61 3.64 -3.55 -4.08
N GLY A 62 3.85 -2.23 -4.06
CA GLY A 62 5.14 -1.63 -3.71
C GLY A 62 5.59 -1.98 -2.30
N SER A 63 6.89 -1.86 -2.03
CA SER A 63 7.45 -2.13 -0.71
C SER A 63 7.10 -1.05 0.33
N PHE A 64 7.35 -1.31 1.61
CA PHE A 64 7.18 -0.30 2.68
C PHE A 64 8.01 0.95 2.39
N THR A 65 9.24 0.77 1.93
CA THR A 65 10.14 1.88 1.60
C THR A 65 9.56 2.74 0.48
N GLU A 66 9.05 2.12 -0.59
CA GLU A 66 8.42 2.87 -1.69
C GLU A 66 7.14 3.60 -1.27
N ASN A 67 6.32 2.97 -0.41
CA ASN A 67 5.01 3.49 -0.05
C ASN A 67 5.03 4.47 1.13
N VAL A 68 6.03 4.38 2.02
CA VAL A 68 6.13 5.16 3.27
C VAL A 68 7.41 5.97 3.28
N ASP A 69 8.59 5.35 3.29
CA ASP A 69 9.86 6.07 3.48
C ASP A 69 10.16 7.08 2.36
N GLU A 70 9.83 6.70 1.11
CA GLU A 70 10.00 7.53 -0.10
C GLU A 70 8.68 8.19 -0.54
N GLY A 71 7.63 8.07 0.29
CA GLY A 71 6.32 8.62 0.00
C GLY A 71 6.25 10.15 0.09
N ILE A 72 5.18 10.72 -0.46
CA ILE A 72 4.96 12.19 -0.53
C ILE A 72 4.94 12.84 0.86
N LEU A 73 4.47 12.12 1.89
CA LEU A 73 4.52 12.63 3.27
C LEU A 73 5.93 12.72 3.82
N SER A 74 6.83 11.81 3.41
CA SER A 74 8.22 11.77 3.87
C SER A 74 9.07 12.93 3.34
N GLU A 75 8.62 13.58 2.25
CA GLU A 75 9.23 14.82 1.74
C GLU A 75 8.94 16.04 2.64
N ARG A 76 7.95 15.94 3.56
CA ARG A 76 7.59 17.06 4.43
C ARG A 76 8.54 17.14 5.61
N GLY A 77 9.20 18.28 5.79
CA GLY A 77 10.21 18.47 6.85
C GLY A 77 9.75 18.24 8.31
N TRP A 78 8.44 18.15 8.56
CA TRP A 78 7.87 17.92 9.90
C TRP A 78 7.58 16.45 10.18
N ILE A 79 7.58 15.57 9.17
CA ILE A 79 7.15 14.18 9.26
C ILE A 79 7.97 13.36 10.27
N LEU A 80 9.27 13.64 10.37
CA LEU A 80 10.15 12.98 11.33
C LEU A 80 9.66 13.17 12.76
N GLN A 81 9.15 14.36 13.11
CA GLN A 81 8.59 14.59 14.44
C GLN A 81 7.32 13.79 14.67
N GLU A 82 6.47 13.67 13.65
CA GLU A 82 5.19 12.93 13.74
C GLU A 82 5.44 11.42 13.88
N GLN A 83 6.45 10.92 13.18
CA GLN A 83 6.86 9.52 13.21
C GLN A 83 7.59 9.15 14.51
N VAL A 84 8.59 9.93 14.92
CA VAL A 84 9.39 9.63 16.12
C VAL A 84 8.58 9.76 17.40
N LEU A 85 7.63 10.71 17.45
CA LEU A 85 6.85 10.95 18.66
C LEU A 85 5.63 10.03 18.77
N SER A 86 5.07 9.56 17.65
CA SER A 86 3.96 8.62 17.69
C SER A 86 4.44 7.21 18.03
N ARG A 87 3.89 6.64 19.10
CA ARG A 87 4.25 5.27 19.53
C ARG A 87 3.67 4.17 18.64
N ARG A 88 2.55 4.45 17.98
CA ARG A 88 1.81 3.52 17.13
C ARG A 88 1.27 4.30 15.94
N ILE A 89 1.75 3.97 14.76
CA ILE A 89 1.34 4.61 13.52
C ILE A 89 0.77 3.52 12.63
N LEU A 90 -0.43 3.76 12.11
CA LEU A 90 -1.03 2.98 11.05
C LEU A 90 -0.82 3.74 9.74
N HIS A 91 -0.10 3.14 8.80
CA HIS A 91 0.22 3.75 7.52
C HIS A 91 -0.84 3.38 6.49
N TRP A 92 -1.67 4.35 6.13
CA TRP A 92 -2.73 4.19 5.14
C TRP A 92 -2.19 4.43 3.73
N CYS A 93 -1.62 3.38 3.16
CA CYS A 93 -1.11 3.37 1.79
C CYS A 93 -2.21 3.05 0.77
N ARG A 94 -1.85 3.16 -0.53
CA ARG A 94 -2.79 3.04 -1.64
C ARG A 94 -3.44 1.65 -1.70
N HIS A 95 -2.61 0.62 -1.61
CA HIS A 95 -3.02 -0.78 -1.80
C HIS A 95 -3.12 -1.55 -0.48
N GLU A 96 -2.36 -1.16 0.54
CA GLU A 96 -2.27 -1.89 1.80
C GLU A 96 -2.22 -0.99 3.04
N LEU A 97 -2.17 -1.62 4.20
CA LEU A 97 -2.03 -0.99 5.51
C LEU A 97 -0.80 -1.59 6.17
N TYR A 98 0.12 -0.74 6.64
CA TYR A 98 1.25 -1.15 7.46
C TYR A 98 1.05 -0.75 8.92
#